data_AF-A0A1X0R8A4-F1
#
_entry.id   AF-A0A1X0R8A4-F1
#
_cell.length_a   1.000
_cell.length_b   1.000
_cell.length_c   1.000
_cell.angle_alpha   90.00
_cell.angle_beta   90.00
_cell.angle_gamma   90.00
#
_symmetry.space_group_name_H-M   'P 1'
#
loop_
_entity.id
_entity.type
_entity.pdbx_description
1 polymer ?
#
loop_
_entity_poly.entity_id
_entity_poly.type
_entity_poly.pdbx_seq_one_letter_code
_entity_poly.pdbx_strand_id
1 'polypeptide(L)'
;MNTTQLRKALNELPATSLISEVHEIQNCIAHLIKSNHEMREFDTEQNDPDLTQAIKENQDLIQRKQEQINLTLEVIRERLGEAAWREVGSDIKAFKEKYAQELQSEKKEERIEDDGVYL
;
A
#
# COMPACT_ATOMS: atom_id res chain seq x y z
N MET A 1 -4.05 10.42 6.21
CA MET A 1 -2.82 10.98 5.58
C MET A 1 -3.05 12.44 5.18
N ASN A 2 -2.07 13.36 5.32
CA ASN A 2 -2.22 14.73 4.78
C ASN A 2 -1.85 14.75 3.28
N THR A 3 -2.85 14.51 2.44
CA THR A 3 -2.70 14.37 0.99
C THR A 3 -2.20 15.64 0.30
N THR A 4 -2.55 16.83 0.83
CA THR A 4 -2.12 18.13 0.28
C THR A 4 -0.62 18.36 0.43
N GLN A 5 -0.07 18.10 1.62
CA GLN A 5 1.37 18.25 1.87
C GLN A 5 2.19 17.26 1.04
N LEU A 6 1.71 16.01 0.94
CA LEU A 6 2.33 14.97 0.13
C LEU A 6 2.36 15.35 -1.36
N ARG A 7 1.22 15.79 -1.91
CA ARG A 7 1.16 16.23 -3.31
C ARG A 7 2.12 17.38 -3.58
N LYS A 8 2.26 18.33 -2.65
CA LYS A 8 3.24 19.41 -2.77
C LYS A 8 4.66 18.86 -2.84
N ALA A 9 5.04 17.97 -1.92
CA ALA A 9 6.37 17.35 -1.91
C ALA A 9 6.65 16.58 -3.21
N LEU A 10 5.68 15.79 -3.70
CA LEU A 10 5.79 15.06 -4.97
C LEU A 10 5.99 16.00 -6.17
N ASN A 11 5.38 17.19 -6.16
CA ASN A 11 5.59 18.20 -7.23
C ASN A 11 6.98 18.82 -7.20
N GLU A 12 7.66 18.81 -6.06
CA GLU A 12 9.02 19.37 -5.89
C GLU A 12 10.12 18.35 -6.20
N LEU A 13 9.80 17.05 -6.24
CA LEU A 13 10.77 15.99 -6.53
C LEU A 13 11.27 16.01 -8.00
N PRO A 14 12.53 15.61 -8.25
CA PRO A 14 13.00 15.31 -9.60
C PRO A 14 12.20 14.16 -10.25
N ALA A 15 12.13 14.15 -11.59
CA ALA A 15 11.39 13.14 -12.34
C ALA A 15 11.85 11.70 -12.06
N THR A 16 13.17 11.50 -11.94
CA THR A 16 13.75 10.20 -11.61
C THR A 16 13.36 9.75 -10.19
N SER A 17 13.39 10.66 -9.22
CA SER A 17 12.98 10.41 -7.85
C SER A 17 11.51 10.06 -7.73
N LEU A 18 10.62 10.65 -8.53
CA LEU A 18 9.20 10.29 -8.57
C LEU A 18 8.96 8.83 -8.98
N ILE A 19 9.71 8.34 -9.97
CA ILE A 19 9.60 6.95 -10.43
C ILE A 19 10.18 6.01 -9.37
N SER A 20 11.34 6.36 -8.79
CA SER A 20 11.95 5.59 -7.70
C SER A 20 11.04 5.49 -6.48
N GLU A 21 10.32 6.55 -6.12
CA GLU A 21 9.37 6.57 -5.01
C GLU A 21 8.29 5.49 -5.17
N VAL A 22 7.81 5.25 -6.40
CA VAL A 22 6.82 4.17 -6.65
C VAL A 22 7.40 2.81 -6.29
N HIS A 23 8.63 2.51 -6.74
CA HIS A 23 9.30 1.25 -6.43
C HIS A 23 9.57 1.09 -4.93
N GLU A 24 9.96 2.17 -4.24
CA GLU A 24 10.15 2.16 -2.79
C GLU A 24 8.85 1.83 -2.06
N ILE A 25 7.73 2.44 -2.48
CA ILE A 25 6.43 2.15 -1.88
C ILE A 25 5.99 0.70 -2.15
N GLN A 26 6.20 0.17 -3.37
CA GLN A 26 5.92 -1.23 -3.68
C GLN A 26 6.74 -2.19 -2.80
N ASN A 27 8.03 -1.90 -2.61
CA ASN A 27 8.88 -2.69 -1.73
C ASN A 27 8.37 -2.65 -0.28
N CYS A 28 8.01 -1.47 0.24
CA CYS A 28 7.39 -1.36 1.56
C CYS A 28 6.13 -2.22 1.68
N ILE A 29 5.21 -2.15 0.71
CA ILE A 29 3.99 -2.97 0.70
C ILE A 29 4.33 -4.46 0.69
N ALA A 30 5.27 -4.90 -0.15
CA ALA A 30 5.68 -6.29 -0.22
C ALA A 30 6.26 -6.79 1.11
N HIS A 31 7.04 -5.96 1.80
CA HIS A 31 7.57 -6.29 3.13
C HIS A 31 6.47 -6.38 4.19
N LEU A 32 5.48 -5.47 4.18
CA LEU A 32 4.36 -5.51 5.11
C LEU A 32 3.49 -6.76 4.91
N ILE A 33 3.18 -7.10 3.65
CA ILE A 33 2.46 -8.33 3.31
C ILE A 33 3.21 -9.56 3.84
N LYS A 34 4.53 -9.63 3.61
CA LYS A 34 5.35 -10.74 4.10
C LYS A 34 5.32 -10.81 5.63
N SER A 35 5.48 -9.67 6.31
CA SER A 35 5.44 -9.60 7.77
C SER A 35 4.09 -10.05 8.33
N ASN A 36 2.98 -9.67 7.69
CA ASN A 36 1.64 -10.12 8.08
C ASN A 36 1.48 -11.63 7.91
N HIS A 37 1.97 -12.18 6.81
CA HIS A 37 1.97 -13.62 6.59
C HIS A 37 2.76 -14.36 7.69
N GLU A 38 3.98 -13.91 7.98
CA GLU A 38 4.83 -14.51 9.01
C GLU A 38 4.20 -14.43 10.41
N MET A 39 3.55 -13.32 10.76
CA MET A 39 2.85 -13.19 12.04
C MET A 39 1.66 -14.15 12.16
N ARG A 40 0.90 -14.36 11.06
CA ARG A 40 -0.22 -15.31 11.03
C ARG A 40 0.25 -16.77 11.07
N GLU A 41 1.40 -17.07 10.48
CA GLU A 41 2.02 -18.41 10.59
C GLU A 41 2.49 -18.68 12.02
N PHE A 42 2.95 -17.65 12.73
CA PHE A 42 3.39 -17.76 14.12
C PHE A 42 2.21 -17.92 15.10
N ASP A 43 1.14 -17.16 14.91
CA ASP A 43 -0.08 -17.22 15.73
C ASP A 43 -1.32 -17.53 14.89
N THR A 44 -1.46 -18.80 14.51
CA THR A 44 -2.56 -19.28 13.65
C THR A 44 -3.93 -19.15 14.28
N GLU A 45 -4.01 -19.14 15.62
CA GLU A 45 -5.25 -19.02 16.38
C GLU A 45 -5.63 -17.57 16.68
N GLN A 46 -4.74 -16.60 16.40
CA GLN A 46 -4.93 -15.17 16.69
C GLN A 46 -5.21 -14.90 18.17
N ASN A 47 -4.50 -15.62 19.05
CA ASN A 47 -4.64 -15.47 20.50
C ASN A 47 -3.68 -14.43 21.08
N ASP A 48 -2.65 -14.01 20.35
CA ASP A 48 -1.70 -12.98 20.74
C ASP A 48 -2.20 -11.60 20.29
N PRO A 49 -2.74 -10.79 21.22
CA PRO A 49 -3.31 -9.49 20.87
C PRO A 49 -2.28 -8.52 20.32
N ASP A 50 -0.99 -8.67 20.67
CA ASP A 50 0.06 -7.78 20.16
C ASP A 50 0.35 -8.08 18.68
N LEU A 51 0.33 -9.37 18.29
CA LEU A 51 0.47 -9.77 16.88
C LEU A 51 -0.75 -9.39 16.06
N THR A 52 -1.97 -9.58 16.58
CA THR A 52 -3.19 -9.13 15.91
C THR A 52 -3.17 -7.62 15.70
N GLN A 53 -2.78 -6.85 16.71
CA GLN A 53 -2.67 -5.39 16.61
C GLN A 53 -1.59 -4.97 15.60
N ALA A 54 -0.43 -5.63 15.57
CA ALA A 54 0.63 -5.35 14.62
C ALA A 54 0.21 -5.62 13.16
N ILE A 55 -0.52 -6.72 12.91
CA ILE A 55 -1.09 -7.03 11.58
C ILE A 55 -2.04 -5.90 11.15
N LYS A 56 -2.90 -5.44 12.05
CA LYS A 56 -3.85 -4.35 11.79
C LYS A 56 -3.15 -3.04 11.45
N GLU A 57 -2.13 -2.66 12.20
CA GLU A 57 -1.33 -1.46 11.92
C GLU A 57 -0.63 -1.54 10.55
N ASN A 58 -0.16 -2.73 10.17
CA ASN A 58 0.41 -2.98 8.85
C ASN A 58 -0.64 -2.89 7.73
N GLN A 59 -1.85 -3.40 7.93
CA GLN A 59 -2.97 -3.28 6.98
C GLN A 59 -3.31 -1.81 6.70
N ASP A 60 -3.46 -1.04 7.77
CA ASP A 60 -3.63 0.41 7.76
C ASP A 60 -2.51 1.11 6.96
N LEU A 61 -1.26 0.71 7.20
CA LEU A 61 -0.11 1.29 6.51
C LEU A 61 -0.10 0.90 5.01
N ILE A 62 -0.44 -0.34 4.67
CA ILE A 62 -0.57 -0.80 3.29
C ILE A 62 -1.61 0.06 2.55
N GLN A 63 -2.76 0.35 3.17
CA GLN A 63 -3.81 1.19 2.57
C GLN A 63 -3.28 2.60 2.28
N ARG A 64 -2.65 3.25 3.27
CA ARG A 64 -2.05 4.59 3.10
C ARG A 64 -0.96 4.60 2.02
N LYS A 65 -0.17 3.54 1.92
CA LYS A 65 0.85 3.38 0.87
C LYS A 65 0.24 3.19 -0.52
N GLN A 66 -0.88 2.49 -0.64
CA GLN A 66 -1.64 2.41 -1.90
C GLN A 66 -2.20 3.78 -2.32
N GLU A 67 -2.72 4.57 -1.38
CA GLU A 67 -3.15 5.95 -1.64
C GLU A 67 -1.99 6.84 -2.10
N GLN A 68 -0.82 6.68 -1.47
CA GLN A 68 0.40 7.38 -1.88
C GLN A 68 0.79 7.02 -3.32
N ILE A 69 0.74 5.74 -3.73
CA ILE A 69 0.96 5.33 -5.13
C ILE A 69 0.00 6.04 -6.08
N ASN A 70 -1.29 6.11 -5.73
CA ASN A 70 -2.29 6.75 -6.59
C ASN A 70 -1.98 8.24 -6.79
N LEU A 71 -1.64 8.97 -5.72
CA LEU A 71 -1.21 10.36 -5.79
C LEU A 71 0.08 10.55 -6.59
N THR A 72 1.08 9.68 -6.40
CA THR A 72 2.33 9.74 -7.17
C THR A 72 2.07 9.51 -8.65
N LEU A 73 1.18 8.57 -9.01
CA LEU A 73 0.76 8.35 -10.41
C LEU A 73 0.07 9.56 -11.02
N GLU A 74 -0.81 10.24 -10.29
CA GLU A 74 -1.43 11.50 -10.75
C GLU A 74 -0.36 12.55 -11.05
N VAL A 75 0.59 12.74 -10.14
CA VAL A 75 1.68 13.71 -10.30
C VAL A 75 2.59 13.34 -11.47
N ILE A 76 2.90 12.05 -11.66
CA ILE A 76 3.65 11.56 -12.83
C ILE A 76 2.90 11.89 -14.12
N ARG A 77 1.60 11.63 -14.18
CA ARG A 77 0.78 11.94 -15.37
C ARG A 77 0.76 13.43 -15.67
N GLU A 78 0.61 14.27 -14.66
CA GLU A 78 0.56 15.73 -14.79
C GLU A 78 1.91 16.33 -15.20
N ARG A 79 3.02 15.84 -14.63
CA ARG A 79 4.36 16.44 -14.82
C ARG A 79 5.17 15.81 -15.95
N LEU A 80 5.07 14.49 -16.12
CA LEU A 80 5.89 13.70 -17.05
C LEU A 80 5.09 13.17 -18.25
N GLY A 81 3.77 13.27 -18.20
CA GLY A 81 2.87 12.94 -19.30
C GLY A 81 2.43 11.47 -19.35
N GLU A 82 1.58 11.17 -20.34
CA GLU A 82 0.92 9.87 -20.52
C GLU A 82 1.88 8.70 -20.72
N ALA A 83 3.00 8.91 -21.40
CA ALA A 83 3.96 7.84 -21.67
C ALA A 83 4.59 7.29 -20.37
N ALA A 84 5.10 8.19 -19.53
CA ALA A 84 5.67 7.83 -18.22
C ALA A 84 4.60 7.22 -17.29
N TRP A 85 3.39 7.80 -17.29
CA TRP A 85 2.28 7.25 -16.51
C TRP A 85 1.92 5.82 -16.92
N ARG A 86 1.89 5.50 -18.23
CA ARG A 86 1.60 4.15 -18.72
C ARG A 86 2.67 3.14 -18.33
N GLU A 87 3.94 3.53 -18.42
CA GLU A 87 5.06 2.67 -18.05
C GLU A 87 5.00 2.28 -16.58
N VAL A 88 4.95 3.29 -15.71
CA VAL A 88 4.85 3.09 -14.25
C VAL A 88 3.54 2.40 -13.87
N GLY A 89 2.43 2.76 -14.53
CA GLY A 89 1.13 2.12 -14.31
C GLY A 89 1.11 0.64 -14.69
N SER A 90 1.87 0.23 -15.72
CA SER A 90 2.03 -1.17 -16.08
C SER A 90 2.78 -1.97 -15.02
N ASP A 91 3.84 -1.39 -14.45
CA ASP A 91 4.60 -2.01 -13.37
C ASP A 91 3.74 -2.17 -12.10
N ILE A 92 3.01 -1.13 -11.70
CA ILE A 92 2.07 -1.18 -10.57
C ILE A 92 0.98 -2.23 -10.81
N LYS A 93 0.48 -2.35 -12.05
CA LYS A 93 -0.51 -3.37 -12.39
C LYS A 93 0.07 -4.77 -12.20
N ALA A 94 1.27 -5.04 -12.70
CA ALA A 94 1.95 -6.32 -12.51
C ALA A 94 2.20 -6.63 -11.02
N PHE A 95 2.59 -5.63 -10.23
CA PHE A 95 2.71 -5.76 -8.78
C PHE A 95 1.38 -6.14 -8.12
N LYS A 96 0.29 -5.44 -8.45
CA LYS A 96 -1.05 -5.73 -7.89
C LYS A 96 -1.55 -7.12 -8.29
N GLU A 97 -1.25 -7.58 -9.50
CA GLU A 97 -1.57 -8.93 -9.95
C GLU A 97 -0.78 -9.99 -9.17
N LYS A 98 0.52 -9.73 -8.94
CA LYS A 98 1.38 -10.63 -8.15
C LYS A 98 0.90 -10.80 -6.72
N TYR A 99 0.45 -9.72 -6.06
CA TYR A 99 0.00 -9.72 -4.67
C TYR A 99 -1.53 -9.68 -4.52
N ALA A 100 -2.27 -10.12 -5.55
CA ALA A 100 -3.72 -9.94 -5.60
C ALA A 100 -4.45 -10.67 -4.47
N GLN A 101 -3.98 -11.86 -4.10
CA GLN A 101 -4.62 -12.68 -3.07
C GLN A 101 -4.40 -12.09 -1.68
N GLU A 102 -3.17 -11.67 -1.38
CA GLU A 102 -2.79 -11.07 -0.12
C GLU A 102 -3.47 -9.72 0.06
N LEU A 103 -3.47 -8.87 -0.97
CA LEU A 103 -4.17 -7.58 -0.90
C LEU A 103 -5.69 -7.73 -0.72
N GLN A 104 -6.28 -8.84 -1.18
CA GLN A 104 -7.68 -9.16 -0.93
C GLN A 104 -7.90 -9.67 0.50
N SER A 105 -7.00 -10.49 1.04
CA SER A 105 -7.10 -10.94 2.44
C SER A 105 -6.96 -9.78 3.41
N GLU A 106 -5.99 -8.89 3.19
CA GLU A 106 -5.79 -7.69 4.03
C GLU A 106 -7.03 -6.78 4.03
N LYS A 107 -7.73 -6.62 2.89
CA LYS A 107 -8.97 -5.82 2.80
C LYS A 107 -10.20 -6.50 3.40
N LYS A 108 -10.22 -7.82 3.48
CA LYS A 108 -11.39 -8.57 3.95
C LYS A 108 -11.47 -8.56 5.47
N GLU A 109 -10.34 -8.65 6.14
CA GLU A 109 -10.26 -8.62 7.60
C GLU A 109 -10.65 -7.24 8.17
N GLU A 110 -10.20 -6.16 7.54
CA GLU A 110 -10.62 -4.79 7.90
C GLU A 110 -12.16 -4.64 7.91
N ARG A 111 -12.85 -5.20 6.91
CA ARG A 111 -14.33 -5.11 6.81
C ARG A 111 -15.07 -5.98 7.82
N ILE A 112 -14.54 -7.15 8.17
CA ILE A 112 -15.21 -8.04 9.13
C ILE A 112 -15.21 -7.41 10.53
N GLU A 113 -14.17 -6.66 10.89
CA GLU A 113 -14.11 -5.97 12.18
C GLU A 113 -14.95 -4.68 12.22
N ASP A 114 -14.99 -3.90 11.13
CA ASP A 114 -15.81 -2.67 11.06
C ASP A 114 -17.33 -3.00 11.16
N ASP A 115 -17.74 -4.11 10.55
CA ASP A 115 -19.12 -4.65 10.67
C ASP A 115 -19.37 -5.37 12.00
N GLY A 116 -18.32 -5.64 12.80
CA GLY A 116 -18.37 -6.43 14.04
C GLY A 116 -18.68 -5.62 15.31
N VAL A 117 -18.77 -4.29 15.24
CA VAL A 117 -19.08 -3.43 16.40
C VAL A 117 -20.58 -3.13 16.50
N TYR A 118 -21.39 -4.13 16.86
CA TYR A 118 -22.73 -3.91 17.43
C TYR A 118 -23.12 -5.02 18.42
N LEU A 119 -22.83 -4.79 19.71
CA LEU A 119 -23.70 -4.87 20.91
C LEU A 119 -22.89 -5.05 22.19
#